data_AF-A0A538S4A7-F1
#
_entry.id   AF-A0A538S4A7-F1
#
_cell.length_a   1.000
_cell.length_b   1.000
_cell.length_c   1.000
_cell.angle_alpha   90.00
_cell.angle_beta   90.00
_cell.angle_gamma   90.00
#
_symmetry.space_group_name_H-M   'P 1'
#
loop_
_entity.id
_entity.type
_entity.pdbx_description
1 polymer ?
#
loop_
_entity_poly.entity_id
_entity_poly.type
_entity_poly.pdbx_seq_one_letter_code
_entity_poly.pdbx_strand_id
1 'polypeptide(L)'
;VSLIDARKGLEMFRQVRVPVLGIVENMSYFTGDDGKRYNIFRHGGGRKLAAEAGVPFLGEIPIDPRVAECGDAGEPIVQKHPDSPIARSYQELAKTVQKELENQGAAPELPSL
;
A
#
# COMPACT_ATOMS: atom_id res chain seq x y z
N VAL A 1 11.86 -11.17 -3.39
CA VAL A 1 12.41 -9.87 -3.81
C VAL A 1 11.79 -8.74 -2.98
N SER A 2 10.47 -8.48 -3.05
CA SER A 2 9.81 -7.36 -2.33
C SER A 2 10.10 -7.18 -0.81
N LEU A 3 10.06 -8.23 0.03
CA LEU A 3 10.17 -8.04 1.50
C LEU A 3 11.56 -7.61 1.99
N ILE A 4 12.62 -8.06 1.32
CA ILE A 4 14.00 -7.70 1.71
C ILE A 4 14.21 -6.22 1.42
N ASP A 5 13.74 -5.74 0.27
CA ASP A 5 13.86 -4.35 -0.13
C ASP A 5 13.00 -3.44 0.76
N ALA A 6 11.79 -3.86 1.11
CA ALA A 6 10.94 -3.15 2.06
C ALA A 6 11.61 -3.01 3.44
N ARG A 7 12.28 -4.06 3.94
CA ARG A 7 13.03 -4.01 5.20
C ARG A 7 14.21 -3.04 5.12
N LYS A 8 14.98 -3.07 4.03
CA LYS A 8 16.09 -2.13 3.80
C LYS A 8 15.60 -0.68 3.73
N GLY A 9 14.50 -0.43 3.03
CA GLY A 9 13.88 0.90 2.94
C GLY A 9 13.44 1.42 4.30
N LEU A 10 12.80 0.59 5.12
CA LEU A 10 12.43 0.93 6.48
C LEU A 10 13.64 1.33 7.33
N GLU A 11 14.72 0.56 7.29
CA GLU A 11 15.94 0.89 8.03
C GLU A 11 16.60 2.18 7.53
N MET A 12 16.58 2.43 6.23
CA MET A 12 17.06 3.69 5.65
C MET A 12 16.27 4.89 6.18
N PHE A 13 14.93 4.85 6.16
CA PHE A 13 14.10 5.94 6.69
C PHE A 13 14.35 6.19 8.19
N ARG A 14 14.57 5.12 8.98
CA ARG A 14 14.96 5.25 10.40
C ARG A 14 16.31 5.96 10.57
N GLN A 15 17.30 5.63 9.74
CA GLN A 15 18.62 6.26 9.79
C GLN A 15 18.56 7.76 9.52
N VAL A 16 17.74 8.18 8.54
CA VAL A 16 17.55 9.61 8.21
C VAL A 16 16.45 10.29 9.04
N ARG A 17 15.93 9.62 10.08
CA ARG A 17 14.89 10.12 11.00
C ARG A 17 13.60 10.57 10.31
N VAL A 18 13.27 9.98 9.18
CA VAL A 18 12.01 10.22 8.49
C VAL A 18 10.96 9.24 9.05
N PRO A 19 9.82 9.74 9.58
CA PRO A 19 8.75 8.86 10.06
C PRO A 19 8.19 7.99 8.95
N VAL A 20 7.98 6.71 9.27
CA VAL A 20 7.27 5.79 8.39
C VAL A 20 5.82 5.73 8.81
N LEU A 21 4.93 6.25 7.95
CA LEU A 21 3.48 6.25 8.20
C LEU A 21 2.93 4.83 8.35
N GLY A 22 3.43 3.89 7.55
CA GLY A 22 3.05 2.49 7.61
C GLY A 22 3.46 1.71 6.37
N ILE A 23 2.99 0.47 6.27
CA ILE A 23 3.30 -0.46 5.17
C ILE A 23 2.03 -0.82 4.40
N VAL A 24 2.13 -0.78 3.07
CA VAL A 24 1.11 -1.27 2.13
C VAL A 24 1.63 -2.55 1.46
N GLU A 25 0.80 -3.60 1.41
CA GLU A 25 1.12 -4.81 0.65
C GLU A 25 0.47 -4.74 -0.74
N ASN A 26 1.23 -4.30 -1.74
CA ASN A 26 0.78 -4.24 -3.13
C ASN A 26 0.81 -5.64 -3.78
N MET A 27 -0.02 -5.84 -4.82
CA MET A 27 -0.12 -7.10 -5.58
C MET A 27 -0.39 -8.32 -4.68
N SER A 28 -1.21 -8.14 -3.65
CA SER A 28 -1.38 -9.08 -2.53
C SER A 28 -2.12 -10.36 -2.90
N TYR A 29 -3.15 -10.26 -3.74
CA TYR A 29 -3.96 -11.37 -4.21
C TYR A 29 -4.63 -11.01 -5.53
N PHE A 30 -5.20 -12.00 -6.21
CA PHE A 30 -6.03 -11.83 -7.40
C PHE A 30 -7.42 -12.40 -7.12
N THR A 31 -8.47 -11.77 -7.66
CA THR A 31 -9.82 -12.32 -7.58
C THR A 31 -10.19 -12.84 -8.97
N GLY A 32 -10.40 -14.15 -9.08
CA GLY A 32 -10.82 -14.77 -10.33
C GLY A 32 -12.27 -14.47 -10.67
N ASP A 33 -12.67 -14.79 -11.90
CA ASP A 33 -14.05 -14.62 -12.37
C ASP A 33 -15.06 -15.48 -11.58
N ASP A 34 -14.57 -16.53 -10.91
CA ASP A 34 -15.36 -17.35 -9.99
C ASP A 34 -15.57 -16.70 -8.61
N GLY A 35 -15.09 -15.47 -8.43
CA GLY A 35 -15.15 -14.70 -7.18
C GLY A 35 -14.17 -15.18 -6.11
N LYS A 36 -13.33 -16.18 -6.39
CA LYS A 36 -12.37 -16.69 -5.41
C LYS A 36 -11.12 -15.83 -5.37
N ARG A 37 -10.58 -15.73 -4.17
CA ARG A 37 -9.29 -15.09 -3.90
C ARG A 37 -8.15 -16.10 -4.12
N TYR A 38 -7.20 -15.71 -4.95
CA TYR A 38 -5.97 -16.44 -5.25
C TYR A 38 -4.77 -15.67 -4.76
N ASN A 39 -3.96 -16.29 -3.90
CA ASN A 39 -2.67 -15.75 -3.50
C ASN A 39 -1.63 -16.18 -4.54
N ILE A 40 -1.44 -15.38 -5.60
CA ILE A 40 -0.49 -15.67 -6.69
C ILE A 40 0.95 -15.71 -6.16
N PHE A 41 1.25 -14.89 -5.15
CA PHE A 41 2.52 -14.87 -4.44
C PHE A 41 2.33 -15.24 -2.96
N ARG A 42 3.44 -15.36 -2.23
CA ARG A 42 3.41 -15.49 -0.77
C ARG A 42 2.72 -14.26 -0.16
N HIS A 43 1.64 -14.49 0.57
CA HIS A 43 0.80 -13.45 1.17
C HIS A 43 1.18 -13.16 2.64
N GLY A 44 0.89 -11.94 3.10
CA GLY A 44 0.96 -11.54 4.50
C GLY A 44 2.35 -11.13 4.98
N GLY A 45 3.31 -11.03 4.06
CA GLY A 45 4.67 -10.63 4.36
C GLY A 45 4.74 -9.17 4.80
N GLY A 46 3.96 -8.29 4.15
CA GLY A 46 3.89 -6.87 4.49
C GLY A 46 3.32 -6.65 5.88
N ARG A 47 2.23 -7.35 6.22
CA ARG A 47 1.62 -7.30 7.56
C ARG A 47 2.57 -7.77 8.66
N LYS A 48 3.31 -8.86 8.41
CA LYS A 48 4.32 -9.37 9.35
C LYS A 48 5.45 -8.36 9.54
N LEU A 49 5.96 -7.78 8.44
CA LEU A 49 7.01 -6.76 8.50
C LEU A 49 6.54 -5.52 9.27
N ALA A 50 5.30 -5.08 9.09
CA ALA A 50 4.72 -3.94 9.81
C ALA A 50 4.72 -4.19 11.33
N ALA A 51 4.29 -5.39 11.75
CA ALA A 51 4.31 -5.79 13.15
C ALA A 51 5.74 -5.87 13.72
N GLU A 52 6.70 -6.47 13.00
CA GLU A 52 8.11 -6.53 13.40
C GLU A 52 8.74 -5.13 13.51
N ALA A 53 8.31 -4.21 12.66
CA ALA A 53 8.80 -2.84 12.59
C ALA A 53 8.11 -1.90 13.60
N GLY A 54 7.02 -2.32 14.24
CA GLY A 54 6.21 -1.44 15.08
C GLY A 54 5.59 -0.26 14.31
N VAL A 55 5.28 -0.44 13.02
CA VAL A 55 4.60 0.57 12.19
C VAL A 55 3.21 0.08 11.75
N PRO A 56 2.26 0.98 11.45
CA PRO A 56 0.94 0.58 10.98
C PRO A 56 0.96 -0.25 9.70
N PHE A 57 0.06 -1.21 9.60
CA PHE A 57 -0.27 -1.87 8.33
C PHE A 57 -1.47 -1.14 7.70
N LEU A 58 -1.23 -0.45 6.59
CA LEU A 58 -2.19 0.46 5.99
C LEU A 58 -3.21 -0.25 5.08
N GLY A 59 -2.86 -1.45 4.60
CA GLY A 59 -3.77 -2.24 3.78
C GLY A 59 -3.06 -3.08 2.73
N GLU A 60 -3.88 -3.78 1.96
CA GLU A 60 -3.45 -4.61 0.84
C GLU A 60 -4.18 -4.18 -0.43
N ILE A 61 -3.46 -4.15 -1.56
CA ILE A 61 -4.01 -3.84 -2.88
C ILE A 61 -3.94 -5.11 -3.74
N PRO A 62 -5.06 -5.58 -4.32
CA PRO A 62 -5.05 -6.75 -5.19
C PRO A 62 -4.43 -6.45 -6.56
N ILE A 63 -4.07 -7.52 -7.27
CA ILE A 63 -3.70 -7.48 -8.68
C ILE A 63 -4.98 -7.33 -9.50
N ASP A 64 -5.02 -6.32 -10.36
CA ASP A 64 -6.07 -6.11 -11.34
C ASP A 64 -5.44 -5.57 -12.63
N PRO A 65 -5.55 -6.28 -13.78
CA PRO A 65 -4.96 -5.84 -15.04
C PRO A 65 -5.37 -4.43 -15.47
N ARG A 66 -6.59 -4.02 -15.11
CA ARG A 66 -7.13 -2.70 -15.44
C ARG A 66 -6.30 -1.57 -14.85
N VAL A 67 -5.57 -1.79 -13.75
CA VAL A 67 -4.69 -0.78 -13.15
C VAL A 67 -3.55 -0.42 -14.10
N ALA A 68 -2.94 -1.42 -14.75
CA ALA A 68 -1.88 -1.20 -15.72
C ALA A 68 -2.44 -0.51 -16.98
N GLU A 69 -3.56 -1.00 -17.51
CA GLU A 69 -4.23 -0.41 -18.67
C GLU A 69 -4.62 1.06 -18.44
N CYS A 70 -5.16 1.36 -17.25
CA CYS A 70 -5.47 2.71 -16.81
C CYS A 70 -4.22 3.60 -16.71
N GLY A 71 -3.13 3.05 -16.17
CA GLY A 71 -1.84 3.74 -16.07
C GLY A 71 -1.27 4.11 -17.45
N ASP A 72 -1.26 3.15 -18.38
CA ASP A 72 -0.76 3.35 -19.75
C ASP A 72 -1.62 4.36 -20.53
N ALA A 73 -2.93 4.38 -20.27
CA ALA A 73 -3.86 5.35 -20.87
C ALA A 73 -3.82 6.74 -20.23
N GLY A 74 -3.13 6.92 -19.09
CA GLY A 74 -3.12 8.17 -18.33
C GLY A 74 -4.45 8.48 -17.62
N GLU A 75 -5.31 7.48 -17.41
CA GLU A 75 -6.63 7.62 -16.79
C GLU A 75 -6.67 6.81 -15.49
N PRO A 76 -6.68 7.44 -14.29
CA PRO A 76 -6.63 6.71 -13.03
C PRO A 76 -7.77 5.69 -12.86
N ILE A 77 -7.46 4.49 -12.36
CA ILE A 77 -8.44 3.39 -12.16
C ILE A 77 -9.64 3.81 -11.29
N VAL A 78 -9.40 4.65 -10.28
CA VAL A 78 -10.43 5.18 -9.37
C VAL A 78 -11.40 6.15 -10.06
N GLN A 79 -10.98 6.76 -11.18
CA GLN A 79 -11.80 7.67 -11.98
C GLN A 79 -12.49 6.94 -13.12
N LYS A 80 -11.76 6.06 -13.84
CA LYS A 80 -12.28 5.31 -14.99
C LYS A 80 -13.26 4.22 -14.58
N HIS A 81 -13.01 3.55 -13.46
CA HIS A 81 -13.80 2.44 -12.95
C HIS A 81 -14.12 2.61 -11.45
N PRO A 82 -14.87 3.66 -11.06
CA PRO A 82 -15.06 4.03 -9.65
C PRO A 82 -15.75 2.96 -8.82
N ASP A 83 -16.66 2.18 -9.43
CA ASP A 83 -17.41 1.14 -8.74
C ASP A 83 -16.67 -0.21 -8.68
N SER A 84 -15.49 -0.32 -9.30
CA SER A 84 -14.74 -1.56 -9.33
C SER A 84 -14.19 -1.94 -7.94
N PRO A 85 -14.04 -3.24 -7.63
CA PRO A 85 -13.45 -3.67 -6.37
C PRO A 85 -12.06 -3.07 -6.12
N ILE A 86 -11.23 -2.96 -7.16
CA ILE A 86 -9.89 -2.37 -7.07
C ILE A 86 -9.94 -0.87 -6.74
N ALA A 87 -10.85 -0.10 -7.35
CA ALA A 87 -11.03 1.31 -7.02
C ALA A 87 -11.44 1.49 -5.55
N ARG A 88 -12.35 0.63 -5.04
CA ARG A 88 -12.72 0.61 -3.61
C ARG A 88 -11.51 0.29 -2.73
N SER A 89 -10.65 -0.67 -3.10
CA SER A 89 -9.42 -0.96 -2.34
C SER A 89 -8.50 0.26 -2.22
N TYR A 90 -8.33 1.04 -3.30
CA TYR A 90 -7.57 2.30 -3.24
C TYR A 90 -8.26 3.37 -2.38
N GLN A 91 -9.58 3.49 -2.44
CA GLN A 91 -10.32 4.43 -1.59
C GLN A 91 -10.22 4.08 -0.10
N GLU A 92 -10.33 2.79 0.26
CA GLU A 92 -10.15 2.34 1.64
C GLU A 92 -8.71 2.54 2.14
N LEU A 93 -7.72 2.31 1.27
CA LEU A 93 -6.34 2.63 1.58
C LEU A 93 -6.16 4.13 1.83
N ALA A 94 -6.74 4.99 1.00
CA ALA A 94 -6.67 6.44 1.18
C ALA A 94 -7.29 6.90 2.50
N LYS A 95 -8.44 6.35 2.89
CA LYS A 95 -9.07 6.61 4.21
C LYS A 95 -8.16 6.17 5.35
N THR A 96 -7.51 5.01 5.23
CA THR A 96 -6.58 4.51 6.25
C THR A 96 -5.36 5.43 6.37
N VAL A 97 -4.78 5.86 5.25
CA VAL A 97 -3.67 6.83 5.21
C VAL A 97 -4.08 8.15 5.88
N GLN A 98 -5.25 8.68 5.54
CA GLN A 98 -5.77 9.91 6.14
C GLN A 98 -5.90 9.79 7.67
N LYS A 99 -6.50 8.70 8.14
CA LYS A 99 -6.65 8.44 9.57
C LYS A 99 -5.30 8.34 10.29
N GLU A 100 -4.32 7.66 9.70
CA GLU A 100 -2.98 7.57 10.30
C GLU A 100 -2.25 8.91 10.31
N LEU A 101 -2.43 9.75 9.30
CA LEU A 101 -1.88 11.13 9.30
C LEU A 101 -2.50 11.98 10.41
N GLU A 102 -3.82 11.88 10.61
CA GLU A 102 -4.52 12.57 11.71
C GLU A 102 -4.03 12.09 13.09
N ASN A 103 -3.71 10.80 13.23
CA ASN A 103 -3.17 10.22 14.47
C ASN A 103 -1.72 10.64 14.77
N GLN A 104 -0.90 10.89 13.76
CA GLN A 104 0.53 11.20 13.93
C GLN A 104 0.82 12.66 14.36
N GLY A 105 -0.21 13.51 14.48
CA GLY A 105 -0.03 14.93 14.81
C GLY A 105 0.72 15.69 13.71
N ALA A 106 1.18 16.91 14.00
CA ALA A 106 1.90 17.72 13.01
C ALA A 106 3.16 17.00 12.52
N ALA A 107 3.34 16.94 11.20
CA ALA A 107 4.52 16.33 10.58
C ALA A 107 5.81 16.98 11.12
N PRO A 108 6.87 16.19 11.39
CA PRO A 108 8.16 16.77 11.73
C PRO A 108 8.65 17.64 10.56
N GLU A 109 9.29 18.77 10.89
CA GLU A 109 9.91 19.63 9.89
C GLU A 109 10.83 18.81 8.99
N LEU A 110 10.57 18.87 7.68
CA LEU A 110 11.44 18.24 6.70
C LEU A 110 12.83 18.89 6.78
N PRO A 111 13.92 18.12 6.73
CA PRO A 111 15.25 18.69 6.66
C PRO A 111 15.35 19.61 5.43
N SER A 112 15.92 20.79 5.61
CA SER A 112 16.20 21.71 4.52
C SER A 112 17.15 21.05 3.52
N LEU A 113 16.81 21.12 2.22
CA LEU A 113 17.69 20.72 1.12
C LEU A 113 18.95 21.58 1.05
#